data_AF-A0A662R792-F1
#
_entry.id   AF-A0A662R792-F1
#
_cell.length_a   1.000
_cell.length_b   1.000
_cell.length_c   1.000
_cell.angle_alpha   90.00
_cell.angle_beta   90.00
_cell.angle_gamma   90.00
#
_symmetry.space_group_name_H-M   'P 1'
#
loop_
_entity.id
_entity.type
_entity.pdbx_description
1 polymer ?
#
loop_
_entity_poly.entity_id
_entity_poly.type
_entity_poly.pdbx_seq_one_letter_code
_entity_poly.pdbx_strand_id
1 'polypeptide(L)'
;MISSKQIPISKACYHLNISRQAHYKWQHRITNGLDSPMISEIHDIAPEFLKYGYRRITVELHRRGQAVNHKKVLGIMHEKTSYASLRRSLGLQQQIQTRNIQHTLI
;
A
#
# COMPACT_ATOMS: atom_id res chain seq x y z
N MET A 1 12.95 38.20 -3.26
CA MET A 1 12.97 36.89 -2.56
C MET A 1 11.68 36.79 -1.75
N ILE A 2 10.71 35.98 -2.19
CA ILE A 2 9.43 35.85 -1.47
C ILE A 2 9.70 34.98 -0.25
N SER A 3 9.69 35.59 0.93
CA SER A 3 9.72 34.87 2.21
C SER A 3 8.44 34.03 2.28
N SER A 4 8.57 32.71 2.13
CA SER A 4 7.46 31.77 2.30
C SER A 4 7.07 31.77 3.77
N LYS A 5 6.26 32.75 4.15
CA LYS A 5 5.73 32.90 5.51
C LYS A 5 4.80 31.72 5.76
N GLN A 6 5.31 30.68 6.39
CA GLN A 6 4.54 29.48 6.71
C GLN A 6 3.47 29.85 7.75
N ILE A 7 2.20 29.77 7.36
CA ILE A 7 1.08 29.97 8.27
C ILE A 7 0.99 28.72 9.17
N PRO A 8 0.88 28.87 10.51
CA PRO A 8 0.66 27.74 11.39
C PRO A 8 -0.62 26.97 11.02
N ILE A 9 -0.56 25.64 11.03
CA ILE A 9 -1.69 24.76 10.64
C ILE A 9 -2.95 25.08 11.45
N SER A 10 -2.84 25.48 12.73
CA SER A 10 -3.98 25.99 13.52
C SER A 10 -4.68 27.15 12.85
N LYS A 11 -3.91 28.14 12.43
CA LYS A 11 -4.43 29.39 11.87
C LYS A 11 -5.06 29.13 10.51
N ALA A 12 -4.42 28.29 9.69
CA ALA A 12 -4.99 27.83 8.43
C ALA A 12 -6.32 27.06 8.65
N CYS A 13 -6.34 26.09 9.57
CA CYS A 13 -7.56 25.33 9.89
C CYS A 13 -8.70 26.23 10.41
N TYR A 14 -8.37 27.22 11.25
CA TYR A 14 -9.32 28.21 11.77
C TYR A 14 -9.94 29.05 10.65
N HIS A 15 -9.13 29.59 9.74
CA HIS A 15 -9.63 30.40 8.62
C HIS A 15 -10.41 29.57 7.59
N LEU A 16 -10.02 28.32 7.39
CA LEU A 16 -10.70 27.39 6.48
C LEU A 16 -11.93 26.72 7.12
N ASN A 17 -12.21 27.02 8.39
CA ASN A 17 -13.31 26.44 9.17
C ASN A 17 -13.33 24.89 9.14
N ILE A 18 -12.14 24.28 9.21
CA ILE A 18 -11.95 22.83 9.29
C ILE A 18 -11.38 22.45 10.64
N SER A 19 -11.74 21.26 11.13
CA SER A 19 -11.10 20.75 12.34
C SER A 19 -9.64 20.37 12.05
N ARG A 20 -8.75 20.65 13.00
CA ARG A 20 -7.34 20.18 12.94
C ARG A 20 -7.26 18.67 12.72
N GLN A 21 -8.17 17.91 13.34
CA GLN A 21 -8.23 16.46 13.20
C GLN A 21 -8.54 16.04 11.76
N ALA A 22 -9.48 16.70 11.08
CA ALA A 22 -9.80 16.42 9.69
C ALA A 22 -8.62 16.71 8.76
N HIS A 23 -7.89 17.81 8.99
CA HIS A 23 -6.67 18.13 8.26
C HIS A 23 -5.62 17.02 8.39
N TYR A 24 -5.26 16.63 9.62
CA TYR A 24 -4.25 15.58 9.82
C TYR A 24 -4.72 14.22 9.30
N LYS A 25 -6.01 13.89 9.40
CA LYS A 25 -6.56 12.67 8.81
C LYS A 25 -6.45 12.69 7.29
N TRP A 26 -6.75 13.81 6.66
CA TRP A 26 -6.58 13.98 5.21
C TRP A 26 -5.11 13.90 4.82
N GLN A 27 -4.23 14.63 5.50
CA GLN A 27 -2.78 14.59 5.27
C GLN A 27 -2.24 13.18 5.40
N HIS A 28 -2.65 12.44 6.44
CA HIS A 28 -2.26 11.05 6.65
C HIS A 28 -2.75 10.14 5.51
N ARG A 29 -3.97 10.34 4.98
CA ARG A 29 -4.43 9.60 3.79
C ARG A 29 -3.61 9.92 2.55
N ILE A 30 -3.24 11.18 2.34
CA ILE A 30 -2.39 11.56 1.21
C ILE A 30 -1.01 10.92 1.36
N THR A 31 -0.38 11.05 2.53
CA THR A 31 0.94 10.44 2.81
C THR A 31 0.91 8.91 2.74
N ASN A 32 -0.12 8.25 3.27
CA ASN A 32 -0.27 6.81 3.14
C ASN A 32 -0.58 6.39 1.70
N GLY A 33 -1.18 7.27 0.89
CA GLY A 33 -1.31 7.06 -0.56
C GLY A 33 0.05 7.04 -1.28
N LEU A 34 1.08 7.70 -0.74
CA LEU A 34 2.46 7.58 -1.22
C LEU A 34 3.11 6.22 -0.89
N ASP A 35 2.49 5.36 -0.07
CA ASP A 35 2.96 3.99 0.15
C ASP A 35 2.77 3.09 -1.08
N SER A 36 2.35 3.63 -2.23
CA SER A 36 2.18 2.93 -3.50
C SER A 36 3.33 1.96 -3.85
N PRO A 37 4.63 2.31 -3.70
CA PRO A 37 5.72 1.39 -3.97
C PRO A 37 5.75 0.21 -2.99
N MET A 38 5.55 0.48 -1.70
CA MET A 38 5.55 -0.54 -0.66
C MET A 38 4.34 -1.47 -0.79
N ILE A 39 3.19 -0.93 -1.21
CA ILE A 39 2.00 -1.71 -1.52
C ILE A 39 2.27 -2.62 -2.72
N SER A 40 2.93 -2.12 -3.78
CA SER A 40 3.34 -2.93 -4.93
C SER A 40 4.27 -4.07 -4.52
N GLU A 41 5.32 -3.78 -3.74
CA GLU A 41 6.25 -4.82 -3.27
C GLU A 41 5.54 -5.87 -2.40
N ILE A 42 4.64 -5.45 -1.52
CA ILE A 42 3.82 -6.39 -0.73
C ILE A 42 2.95 -7.25 -1.66
N HIS A 43 2.39 -6.68 -2.73
CA HIS A 43 1.62 -7.44 -3.73
C HIS A 43 2.47 -8.43 -4.51
N ASP A 44 3.73 -8.10 -4.82
CA ASP A 44 4.64 -8.97 -5.54
C ASP A 44 5.13 -10.14 -4.66
N ILE A 45 5.37 -9.87 -3.38
CA ILE A 45 5.83 -10.87 -2.39
C ILE A 45 4.67 -11.72 -1.89
N ALA A 46 3.46 -11.16 -1.78
CA ALA A 46 2.33 -11.85 -1.16
C ALA A 46 2.03 -13.26 -1.72
N PRO A 47 2.05 -13.52 -3.05
CA PRO A 47 1.76 -14.83 -3.63
C PRO A 47 2.66 -15.95 -3.10
N GLU A 48 3.96 -15.65 -2.92
CA GLU A 48 4.96 -16.62 -2.45
C GLU A 48 4.73 -17.00 -0.97
N PHE A 49 4.16 -16.09 -0.19
CA PHE A 49 3.98 -16.23 1.26
C PHE A 49 2.50 -16.33 1.70
N LEU A 50 1.56 -16.51 0.77
CA LEU A 50 0.11 -16.63 1.01
C LEU A 50 -0.24 -17.63 2.12
N LYS A 51 0.56 -18.69 2.27
CA LYS A 51 0.34 -19.74 3.28
C LYS A 51 0.73 -19.33 4.71
N TYR A 52 1.60 -18.33 4.84
CA TYR A 52 2.26 -18.00 6.11
C TYR A 52 1.81 -16.65 6.71
N GLY A 53 1.28 -15.76 5.89
CA GLY A 53 0.72 -14.47 6.31
C GLY A 53 1.75 -13.34 6.52
N TYR A 54 1.24 -12.20 7.00
CA TYR A 54 1.94 -10.91 7.03
C TYR A 54 3.29 -10.89 7.76
N ARG A 55 3.50 -11.79 8.73
CA ARG A 55 4.76 -11.89 9.49
C ARG A 55 5.94 -12.26 8.60
N ARG A 56 5.78 -13.23 7.68
CA ARG A 56 6.86 -13.63 6.77
C ARG A 56 7.11 -12.58 5.69
N ILE A 57 6.05 -11.93 5.22
CA ILE A 57 6.16 -10.78 4.30
C ILE A 57 6.98 -9.65 4.94
N THR A 58 6.75 -9.36 6.22
CA THR A 58 7.54 -8.35 6.95
C THR A 58 9.03 -8.71 7.01
N VAL A 59 9.35 -9.98 7.28
CA VAL A 59 10.75 -10.45 7.31
C VAL A 59 11.39 -10.34 5.92
N GLU A 60 10.65 -10.68 4.87
CA GLU A 60 11.16 -10.60 3.50
C GLU A 60 11.35 -9.15 3.04
N LEU A 61 10.45 -8.23 3.41
CA LEU A 61 10.65 -6.79 3.22
C LEU A 61 11.92 -6.30 3.93
N HIS A 62 12.15 -6.74 5.16
CA HIS A 62 13.38 -6.37 5.90
C HIS A 62 14.63 -6.90 5.20
N ARG A 63 14.60 -8.12 4.66
CA ARG A 63 15.72 -8.69 3.88
C ARG A 63 16.01 -7.91 2.61
N ARG A 64 14.98 -7.34 1.98
CA ARG A 64 15.10 -6.46 0.81
C ARG A 64 15.50 -5.02 1.17
N GLY A 65 15.80 -4.75 2.44
CA GLY A 65 16.26 -3.44 2.93
C GLY A 65 15.14 -2.47 3.32
N GLN A 66 13.88 -2.90 3.29
CA GLN A 66 12.72 -2.08 3.65
C GLN A 66 12.41 -2.24 5.15
N ALA A 67 12.76 -1.25 5.98
CA ALA A 67 12.47 -1.27 7.42
C ALA A 67 11.01 -0.89 7.71
N VAL A 68 10.09 -1.85 7.57
CA VAL A 68 8.64 -1.62 7.72
C VAL A 68 8.11 -2.20 9.03
N ASN A 69 7.22 -1.47 9.73
CA ASN A 69 6.53 -2.00 10.90
C ASN A 69 5.52 -3.09 10.50
N HIS A 70 5.55 -4.25 11.17
CA HIS A 70 4.62 -5.36 10.95
C HIS A 70 3.14 -4.96 11.06
N LYS A 71 2.80 -3.97 11.89
CA LYS A 71 1.42 -3.43 11.98
C LYS A 71 0.99 -2.74 10.70
N LYS A 72 1.91 -2.06 10.02
CA LYS A 72 1.66 -1.39 8.74
C LYS A 72 1.42 -2.41 7.63
N VAL A 73 2.26 -3.46 7.59
CA VAL A 73 2.06 -4.61 6.67
C VAL A 73 0.69 -5.24 6.92
N LEU A 74 0.34 -5.55 8.17
CA LEU A 74 -0.98 -6.10 8.53
C LEU A 74 -2.14 -5.19 8.08
N GLY A 75 -2.05 -3.88 8.32
CA GLY A 75 -3.07 -2.91 7.93
C GLY A 75 -3.26 -2.83 6.42
N ILE A 76 -2.17 -2.71 5.66
CA ILE A 76 -2.20 -2.73 4.19
C ILE A 76 -2.80 -4.02 3.68
N MET A 77 -2.38 -5.13 4.27
CA MET A 77 -2.90 -6.44 3.94
C MET A 77 -4.42 -6.47 4.18
N HIS A 78 -4.93 -6.02 5.33
CA HIS A 78 -6.36 -6.00 5.62
C HIS A 78 -7.18 -5.00 4.78
N GLU A 79 -6.67 -3.80 4.51
CA GLU A 79 -7.37 -2.77 3.73
C GLU A 79 -7.46 -3.13 2.25
N LYS A 80 -6.38 -3.65 1.67
CA LYS A 80 -6.32 -3.97 0.22
C LYS A 80 -6.84 -5.35 -0.09
N THR A 81 -6.91 -6.24 0.89
CA THR A 81 -7.09 -7.66 0.63
C THR A 81 -8.12 -8.29 1.56
N SER A 82 -9.30 -8.57 1.00
CA SER A 82 -10.00 -9.79 1.35
C SER A 82 -9.15 -10.97 0.86
N TYR A 83 -8.29 -11.58 1.68
CA TYR A 83 -7.31 -12.62 1.22
C TYR A 83 -8.00 -13.84 0.59
N ALA A 84 -9.27 -14.05 0.92
CA ALA A 84 -10.14 -15.02 0.29
C ALA A 84 -10.47 -14.73 -1.19
N SER A 85 -10.39 -13.47 -1.65
CA SER A 85 -10.66 -13.06 -3.04
C SER A 85 -9.39 -13.10 -3.92
N LEU A 86 -8.21 -12.76 -3.40
CA LEU A 86 -6.92 -12.97 -4.11
C LEU A 86 -6.68 -14.43 -4.45
N ARG A 87 -7.13 -15.37 -3.60
CA ARG A 87 -7.09 -16.81 -3.90
C ARG A 87 -7.88 -17.18 -5.17
N ARG A 88 -8.93 -16.41 -5.52
CA ARG A 88 -9.72 -16.57 -6.76
C ARG A 88 -9.05 -15.86 -7.95
N SER A 89 -8.52 -14.66 -7.78
CA SER A 89 -7.92 -13.91 -8.90
C SER A 89 -6.52 -14.38 -9.29
N LEU A 90 -5.71 -14.90 -8.35
CA LEU A 90 -4.37 -15.45 -8.64
C LEU A 90 -4.43 -16.78 -9.40
N GLY A 91 -5.50 -17.57 -9.20
CA GLY A 91 -5.81 -18.72 -10.05
C GLY A 91 -6.20 -18.30 -11.48
N LEU A 92 -6.84 -17.14 -11.62
CA LEU A 92 -7.24 -16.58 -12.92
C LEU A 92 -6.06 -15.91 -13.65
N GLN A 93 -5.17 -15.20 -12.96
CA GLN A 93 -4.01 -14.55 -13.60
C GLN A 93 -2.97 -15.56 -14.10
N GLN A 94 -2.72 -16.65 -13.38
CA GLN A 94 -1.87 -17.73 -13.90
C GLN A 94 -2.47 -18.40 -15.15
N GLN A 95 -3.81 -18.49 -15.26
CA GLN A 95 -4.50 -19.02 -16.46
C GLN A 95 -4.56 -18.04 -17.64
N ILE A 96 -4.62 -16.72 -17.39
CA ILE A 96 -4.61 -15.71 -18.46
C ILE A 96 -3.20 -15.60 -19.05
N GLN A 97 -2.15 -15.63 -18.21
CA GLN A 97 -0.76 -15.58 -18.67
C GLN A 97 -0.37 -16.84 -19.48
N THR A 98 -0.77 -18.03 -19.05
CA THR A 98 -0.48 -19.29 -19.78
C THR A 98 -1.26 -19.42 -21.09
N ARG A 99 -2.46 -18.85 -21.20
CA ARG A 99 -3.22 -18.84 -22.46
C ARG A 99 -2.65 -17.87 -23.51
N ASN A 100 -2.06 -16.76 -23.09
CA ASN A 100 -1.51 -15.76 -24.03
C ASN A 100 -0.18 -16.21 -24.66
N ILE A 101 0.60 -17.06 -23.97
CA ILE A 101 1.88 -17.58 -24.48
C ILE A 101 1.68 -18.61 -25.61
N GLN A 102 0.56 -19.34 -25.61
CA GLN A 102 0.24 -20.36 -26.64
C GLN A 102 -0.22 -19.75 -27.97
N HIS A 103 -0.64 -18.48 -28.00
CA HIS A 103 -1.16 -17.82 -29.20
C HIS A 103 -0.11 -16.95 -29.93
N THR A 104 1.13 -16.88 -29.41
CA THR A 104 2.23 -16.07 -29.98
C THR A 104 3.37 -16.92 -30.57
N LEU A 105 3.23 -18.26 -30.57
CA LEU A 105 4.20 -19.21 -31.14
C LEU A 105 3.69 -19.90 -32.42
N ILE A 106 3.04 -19.14 -33.31
CA ILE A 106 2.78 -19.50 -34.71
C ILE A 106 3.25 -18.35 -35.59
#